data_AF-N9T375-F1
#
_entry.id   AF-N9T375-F1
#
_cell.length_a   1.000
_cell.length_b   1.000
_cell.length_c   1.000
_cell.angle_alpha   90.00
_cell.angle_beta   90.00
_cell.angle_gamma   90.00
#
_symmetry.space_group_name_H-M   'P 1'
#
loop_
_entity.id
_entity.type
_entity.pdbx_description
1 polymer ?
#
loop_
_entity_poly.entity_id
_entity_poly.type
_entity_poly.pdbx_seq_one_letter_code
_entity_poly.pdbx_strand_id
1 'polypeptide(L)' 'MSWTDKVELKEGEKIQRGQKRVKGHLGQEEIYPFTIVDSEGQEVGSGKYTEHFAVRGLHNSYHLEYTKKDGKKFSEQWS' A
#
# COMPACT_ATOMS: atom_id res chain seq x y z
N MET A 1 -13.51 1.13 4.50
CA MET A 1 -12.45 2.14 4.38
C MET A 1 -11.45 1.67 3.36
N SER A 2 -10.94 2.55 2.51
CA SER A 2 -9.87 2.20 1.57
C SER A 2 -8.52 2.32 2.29
N TRP A 3 -7.56 1.45 1.97
CA TRP A 3 -6.20 1.59 2.54
C TRP A 3 -5.55 2.92 2.18
N THR A 4 -5.98 3.57 1.09
CA THR A 4 -5.50 4.90 0.69
C THR A 4 -5.85 5.97 1.73
N ASP A 5 -6.93 5.79 2.49
CA ASP A 5 -7.34 6.71 3.56
C ASP A 5 -6.36 6.69 4.76
N LYS A 6 -5.54 5.63 4.86
CA LYS A 6 -4.51 5.45 5.90
C LYS A 6 -3.15 6.03 5.49
N VAL A 7 -3.00 6.47 4.24
CA VAL A 7 -1.78 7.14 3.77
C VAL A 7 -1.90 8.61 4.10
N GLU A 8 -1.01 9.13 4.94
CA GLU A 8 -0.97 10.56 5.24
C GLU A 8 -0.48 11.30 4.00
N LEU A 9 -1.30 12.17 3.42
CA LEU A 9 -0.93 13.01 2.28
C LEU A 9 -0.84 14.47 2.71
N LYS A 10 0.19 15.18 2.25
CA LYS A 10 0.26 16.64 2.37
C LYS A 10 -0.58 17.30 1.26
N GLU A 11 -0.83 18.59 1.38
CA GLU A 11 -1.56 19.34 0.36
C GLU A 11 -0.87 19.20 -1.02
N GLY A 12 -1.64 18.81 -2.04
CA GLY A 12 -1.15 18.56 -3.39
C GLY A 12 -0.51 17.19 -3.63
N GLU A 13 -0.23 16.38 -2.59
CA GLU A 13 0.25 15.01 -2.76
C GLU A 13 -0.89 14.07 -3.20
N LYS A 14 -0.55 13.08 -4.03
CA LYS A 14 -1.49 12.04 -4.49
C LYS A 14 -0.83 10.68 -4.56
N ILE A 15 -1.64 9.63 -4.44
CA ILE A 15 -1.21 8.24 -4.62
C ILE A 15 -1.31 7.88 -6.09
N GLN A 16 -0.22 7.41 -6.66
CA GLN A 16 -0.17 6.79 -7.98
C GLN A 16 0.00 5.28 -7.82
N ARG A 17 -1.02 4.53 -8.24
CA ARG A 17 -1.03 3.06 -8.12
C ARG A 17 -0.12 2.45 -9.18
N GLY A 18 0.75 1.55 -8.73
CA GLY A 18 1.56 0.72 -9.60
C GLY A 18 0.82 -0.53 -10.08
N GLN A 19 1.53 -1.37 -10.82
CA GLN A 19 1.00 -2.63 -11.32
C GLN A 19 0.82 -3.64 -10.17
N LYS A 20 -0.41 -4.14 -10.01
CA LYS A 20 -0.72 -5.21 -9.04
C LYS A 20 0.14 -6.44 -9.31
N ARG A 21 0.65 -7.04 -8.23
CA ARG A 21 1.36 -8.32 -8.25
C ARG A 21 0.58 -9.33 -7.42
N VAL A 22 0.59 -10.58 -7.85
CA VAL A 22 -0.04 -11.68 -7.14
C VAL A 22 1.01 -12.73 -6.84
N LYS A 23 1.04 -13.21 -5.60
CA LYS A 23 2.01 -14.18 -5.08
C LYS A 23 1.27 -15.24 -4.24
N GLY A 24 1.93 -16.38 -4.02
CA GLY A 24 1.38 -17.50 -3.23
C GLY A 24 0.65 -18.56 -4.07
N HIS A 25 0.41 -19.72 -3.47
CA HIS A 25 -0.29 -20.82 -4.11
C HIS A 25 -1.76 -20.41 -4.30
N LEU A 26 -2.27 -20.45 -5.53
CA LEU A 26 -3.61 -19.96 -5.91
C LEU A 26 -3.87 -18.45 -5.67
N GLY A 27 -2.83 -17.62 -5.58
CA GLY A 27 -3.01 -16.16 -5.45
C GLY A 27 -3.44 -15.67 -4.06
N GLN A 28 -2.95 -16.34 -3.02
CA GLN A 28 -3.18 -15.99 -1.61
C GLN A 28 -2.67 -14.61 -1.19
N GLU A 29 -1.79 -13.98 -1.97
CA GLU A 29 -1.20 -12.69 -1.63
C GLU A 29 -1.33 -11.74 -2.83
N GLU A 30 -2.03 -10.64 -2.64
CA GLU A 30 -2.12 -9.56 -3.61
C GLU A 30 -1.34 -8.35 -3.10
N ILE A 31 -0.35 -7.91 -3.88
CA ILE A 31 0.49 -6.76 -3.56
C ILE A 31 0.15 -5.64 -4.53
N TYR A 32 -0.22 -4.50 -3.97
CA TYR A 32 -0.55 -3.26 -4.63
C TYR A 32 0.57 -2.24 -4.35
N PRO A 33 1.64 -2.21 -5.17
CA PRO A 33 2.66 -1.17 -5.04
C PRO A 33 2.07 0.20 -5.40
N PHE A 34 2.58 1.25 -4.78
CA PHE A 34 2.18 2.63 -5.08
C PHE A 34 3.32 3.60 -4.83
N THR A 35 3.25 4.75 -5.50
CA THR A 35 4.09 5.92 -5.25
C THR A 35 3.24 7.07 -4.75
N ILE A 36 3.85 7.94 -3.95
CA ILE A 36 3.27 9.21 -3.52
C ILE A 36 3.99 10.26 -4.33
N VAL A 37 3.23 11.04 -5.11
CA VAL A 37 3.78 12.11 -5.93
C VAL A 37 3.22 13.45 -5.48
N ASP A 38 4.02 14.50 -5.58
CA ASP A 38 3.58 15.87 -5.30
C ASP A 38 2.75 16.46 -6.46
N SER A 39 2.39 17.75 -6.33
CA SER A 39 1.63 18.49 -7.33
C SER A 39 2.38 18.66 -8.66
N GLU A 40 3.71 18.59 -8.64
CA GLU A 40 4.59 18.64 -9.80
C GLU A 40 4.79 17.25 -10.43
N GLY A 41 4.29 16.20 -9.79
CA GLY A 41 4.44 14.81 -10.23
C GLY A 41 5.78 14.18 -9.84
N GLN A 42 6.55 14.80 -8.94
CA GLN A 42 7.78 14.21 -8.43
C GLN A 42 7.49 13.19 -7.35
N GLU A 43 8.26 12.10 -7.32
CA GLU A 43 8.13 11.10 -6.25
C GLU A 43 8.61 11.67 -4.91
N VAL A 44 7.70 11.69 -3.94
CA VAL A 44 7.94 12.11 -2.55
C VAL A 44 7.75 10.97 -1.55
N GLY A 45 7.43 9.77 -2.03
CA GLY A 45 7.38 8.56 -1.24
C GLY A 45 6.94 7.35 -2.05
N SER A 46 7.07 6.17 -1.46
CA SER A 46 6.64 4.92 -2.09
C SER A 46 6.34 3.86 -1.05
N GLY A 47 5.52 2.89 -1.45
CA GLY A 47 5.07 1.85 -0.57
C GLY A 47 4.36 0.72 -1.28
N LYS A 48 3.80 -0.18 -0.49
CA LYS A 48 2.95 -1.26 -0.96
C LYS A 48 1.85 -1.53 0.05
N TYR A 49 0.71 -1.91 -0.47
CA TYR A 49 -0.40 -2.47 0.28
C TYR A 49 -0.51 -3.94 -0.08
N THR A 50 -0.57 -4.82 0.92
CA THR A 50 -0.60 -6.27 0.74
C THR A 50 -1.88 -6.83 1.36
N GLU A 51 -2.62 -7.61 0.58
CA GLU A 51 -3.77 -8.37 1.03
C GLU A 51 -3.40 -9.85 1.05
N HIS A 52 -3.52 -10.48 2.20
CA HIS A 52 -3.33 -11.91 2.38
C HIS A 52 -4.69 -12.58 2.56
N PHE A 53 -5.05 -13.45 1.62
CA PHE A 53 -6.26 -14.25 1.62
C PHE A 53 -5.97 -15.67 2.12
N ALA A 54 -6.60 -16.09 3.20
CA ALA A 54 -6.48 -17.47 3.67
C ALA A 54 -7.35 -18.42 2.82
N VAL A 55 -6.74 -19.45 2.21
CA VAL A 55 -7.43 -20.45 1.34
C VAL A 55 -8.47 -21.30 2.08
N ARG A 56 -8.59 -21.19 3.41
CA ARG A 56 -9.58 -21.92 4.21
C ARG A 56 -10.57 -21.03 4.97
N GLY A 57 -10.73 -19.77 4.54
CA GLY A 57 -11.81 -18.89 4.99
C GLY A 57 -11.70 -18.39 6.44
N LEU A 58 -10.51 -18.47 7.04
CA LEU A 58 -10.33 -18.21 8.49
C LEU A 58 -9.93 -16.78 8.84
N HIS A 59 -9.29 -16.01 7.95
CA HIS A 59 -9.14 -14.56 8.05
C HIS A 59 -8.41 -14.00 6.83
N ASN A 60 -8.76 -12.78 6.44
CA ASN A 60 -7.89 -11.97 5.59
C ASN A 60 -6.98 -11.14 6.51
N SER A 61 -5.77 -10.85 6.07
CA SER A 61 -4.97 -9.81 6.71
C SER A 61 -4.48 -8.81 5.68
N TYR A 62 -4.32 -7.59 6.14
CA TYR A 62 -4.03 -6.43 5.34
C TYR A 62 -2.82 -5.75 5.94
N HIS A 63 -1.84 -5.41 5.10
CA HIS A 63 -0.60 -4.78 5.54
C HIS A 63 -0.28 -3.60 4.64
N LEU A 64 -0.20 -2.41 5.22
CA LEU A 64 0.21 -1.19 4.55
C LEU A 64 1.59 -0.77 5.05
N GLU A 65 2.55 -0.62 4.14
CA GLU A 65 3.87 -0.07 4.45
C GLU A 65 4.30 0.96 3.41
N TYR A 66 4.86 2.08 3.86
CA TYR A 66 5.42 3.10 2.97
C TYR A 66 6.49 3.94 3.65
N THR A 67 7.32 4.59 2.83
CA THR A 67 8.34 5.55 3.26
C THR A 67 8.15 6.85 2.49
N LYS A 68 8.28 7.99 3.18
CA LYS A 68 8.30 9.33 2.59
C LYS A 68 9.74 9.86 2.45
N LYS A 69 9.91 10.84 1.58
CA LYS A 69 11.19 11.52 1.28
C LYS A 69 11.81 12.20 2.51
N ASP A 70 11.00 12.58 3.49
CA ASP A 70 11.46 13.09 4.78
C ASP A 70 11.98 12.00 5.74
N GLY A 71 12.01 10.75 5.29
CA GLY A 71 12.46 9.59 6.07
C GLY A 71 11.38 9.00 6.98
N LYS A 72 10.16 9.58 7.02
CA LYS A 72 9.05 9.02 7.79
C LYS A 72 8.64 7.66 7.19
N LYS A 73 8.62 6.64 8.04
CA LYS A 73 8.15 5.30 7.70
C LYS A 73 6.82 5.04 8.37
N PHE A 74 5.94 4.36 7.66
CA PHE A 74 4.65 3.92 8.17
C PHE A 74 4.51 2.43 7.91
N SER A 75 4.00 1.69 8.90
CA SER A 75 3.64 0.28 8.77
C SER A 75 2.45 0.00 9.68
N GLU A 76 1.36 -0.49 9.10
CA GLU A 76 0.16 -0.86 9.83
C GLU A 76 -0.40 -2.19 9.29
N GLN A 77 -0.79 -3.08 10.19
CA GLN A 77 -1.39 -4.37 9.86
C GLN A 77 -2.75 -4.52 10.56
N TRP A 78 -3.74 -5.07 9.86
CA TRP A 78 -5.06 -5.39 10.42
C TRP A 78 -5.64 -6.67 9.77
N SER A 79 -6.66 -7.25 10.39
CA SER A 79 -7.36 -8.46 9.94
C SER A 79 -8.87 -8.34 10.14
#